data_AF-A0A1F3Y7U5-F1
#
_entry.id   AF-A0A1F3Y7U5-F1
#
_cell.length_a   1.000
_cell.length_b   1.000
_cell.length_c   1.000
_cell.angle_alpha   90.00
_cell.angle_beta   90.00
_cell.angle_gamma   90.00
#
_symmetry.space_group_name_H-M   'P 1'
#
loop_
_entity.id
_entity.type
_entity.pdbx_description
1 polymer ?
#
loop_
_entity_poly.entity_id
_entity_poly.type
_entity_poly.pdbx_seq_one_letter_code
_entity_poly.pdbx_strand_id
1 'polypeptide(L)'
;MSTAQLLKNFTEHWNRQEAAPAPTLLRLSILRDLSRDLHALKSQRLADGNSKDLQSLIALENRIDDLRDRAPLNAGLSDLLEGRQTPEKSLRVLPNAVFACIPKEKFTRQDRLWEAALAAEGITEGWRLWRLSACIRLPMVEKWHARLKEDLWAKGIPLFAEAVPAEQKPRTGDPSLWFGRWTVLLHPSFKKPFQLQLDFSSWPGHYVGKDLQPKWRLLFSPPPT
;
A
#
# COMPACT_ATOMS: atom_id res chain seq x y z
N MET A 1 -6.54 -8.31 20.18
CA MET A 1 -6.86 -9.11 18.97
C MET A 1 -5.98 -10.35 18.95
N SER A 2 -6.50 -11.52 18.57
CA SER A 2 -5.70 -12.75 18.43
C SER A 2 -5.21 -12.96 17.00
N THR A 3 -4.15 -13.76 16.82
CA THR A 3 -3.64 -14.14 15.49
C THR A 3 -4.71 -14.82 14.63
N ALA A 4 -5.55 -15.67 15.23
CA ALA A 4 -6.65 -16.33 14.53
C ALA A 4 -7.72 -15.34 14.03
N GLN A 5 -8.06 -14.32 14.83
CA GLN A 5 -8.99 -13.26 14.41
C GLN A 5 -8.41 -12.45 13.23
N LEU A 6 -7.12 -12.13 13.30
CA LEU A 6 -6.42 -11.41 12.23
C LEU A 6 -6.45 -12.20 10.92
N LEU A 7 -6.06 -13.47 10.96
CA LEU A 7 -6.04 -14.35 9.78
C LEU A 7 -7.43 -14.56 9.18
N LYS A 8 -8.47 -14.68 10.03
CA LYS A 8 -9.86 -14.79 9.56
C LYS A 8 -10.27 -13.57 8.74
N ASN A 9 -10.03 -12.36 9.26
CA ASN A 9 -10.38 -11.12 8.57
C ASN A 9 -9.70 -11.07 7.19
N PHE A 10 -8.39 -11.32 7.13
CA PHE A 10 -7.66 -11.28 5.86
C PHE A 10 -8.06 -12.39 4.88
N THR A 11 -8.48 -13.56 5.36
CA THR A 11 -8.97 -14.65 4.50
C THR A 11 -10.27 -14.25 3.79
N GLU A 12 -11.19 -13.58 4.49
CA GLU A 12 -12.42 -13.07 3.86
C GLU A 12 -12.10 -12.03 2.78
N HIS A 13 -11.18 -11.11 3.06
CA HIS A 13 -10.71 -10.14 2.06
C HIS A 13 -10.01 -10.80 0.86
N TRP A 14 -9.22 -11.86 1.11
CA TRP A 14 -8.50 -12.64 0.08
C TRP A 14 -9.44 -13.31 -0.91
N ASN A 15 -10.47 -13.98 -0.39
CA ASN A 15 -11.41 -14.75 -1.20
C ASN A 15 -12.26 -13.84 -2.10
N ARG A 16 -12.58 -12.63 -1.65
CA ARG A 16 -13.31 -11.63 -2.47
C ARG A 16 -12.55 -11.18 -3.73
N GLN A 17 -11.24 -11.47 -3.84
CA GLN A 17 -10.42 -11.03 -4.98
C GLN A 17 -10.35 -12.04 -6.13
N GLU A 18 -10.97 -13.22 -6.00
CA GLU A 18 -10.83 -14.29 -7.00
C GLU A 18 -11.30 -13.87 -8.41
N ALA A 19 -12.37 -13.06 -8.50
CA ALA A 19 -12.90 -12.54 -9.76
C ALA A 19 -12.40 -11.12 -10.12
N ALA A 20 -11.41 -10.58 -9.39
CA ALA A 20 -10.91 -9.23 -9.63
C ALA A 20 -9.99 -9.20 -10.88
N PRO A 21 -9.86 -8.04 -11.57
CA PRO A 21 -9.08 -7.94 -12.80
C PRO A 21 -7.57 -8.14 -12.62
N ALA A 22 -7.04 -7.89 -11.42
CA ALA A 22 -5.62 -8.08 -11.08
C ALA A 22 -5.49 -8.81 -9.73
N PRO A 23 -5.86 -10.10 -9.65
CA PRO A 23 -6.02 -10.80 -8.38
C PRO A 23 -4.70 -10.94 -7.64
N THR A 24 -3.59 -11.21 -8.34
CA THR A 24 -2.24 -11.31 -7.73
C THR A 24 -1.83 -10.00 -7.07
N LEU A 25 -2.00 -8.85 -7.75
CA LEU A 25 -1.68 -7.54 -7.21
C LEU A 25 -2.49 -7.22 -5.94
N LEU A 26 -3.79 -7.47 -5.96
CA LEU A 26 -4.67 -7.22 -4.82
C LEU A 26 -4.34 -8.15 -3.64
N ARG A 27 -4.03 -9.41 -3.93
CA ARG A 27 -3.56 -10.38 -2.94
C ARG A 27 -2.20 -10.02 -2.35
N LEU A 28 -1.27 -9.48 -3.13
CA LEU A 28 -0.03 -8.89 -2.61
C LEU A 28 -0.30 -7.72 -1.66
N SER A 29 -1.26 -6.85 -1.99
CA SER A 29 -1.61 -5.72 -1.11
C SER A 29 -2.16 -6.21 0.22
N ILE A 30 -2.97 -7.28 0.19
CA ILE A 30 -3.48 -7.97 1.37
C ILE A 30 -2.33 -8.54 2.21
N LEU A 31 -1.36 -9.22 1.59
CA LEU A 31 -0.20 -9.77 2.31
C LEU A 31 0.65 -8.68 2.97
N ARG A 32 0.87 -7.54 2.30
CA ARG A 32 1.56 -6.39 2.90
C ARG A 32 0.86 -5.93 4.18
N ASP A 33 -0.46 -5.77 4.11
CA ASP A 33 -1.24 -5.28 5.24
C ASP A 33 -1.26 -6.30 6.39
N LEU A 34 -1.37 -7.59 6.07
CA LEU A 34 -1.25 -8.68 7.04
C LEU A 34 0.13 -8.70 7.70
N SER A 35 1.21 -8.52 6.94
CA SER A 35 2.59 -8.44 7.47
C SER A 35 2.71 -7.29 8.48
N ARG A 36 2.18 -6.10 8.16
CA ARG A 36 2.18 -4.95 9.07
C ARG A 36 1.40 -5.21 10.36
N ASP A 37 0.20 -5.79 10.26
CA ASP A 37 -0.62 -6.07 11.44
C ASP A 37 -0.01 -7.18 12.32
N LEU A 38 0.61 -8.19 11.70
CA LEU A 38 1.38 -9.21 12.42
C LEU A 38 2.59 -8.62 13.12
N HIS A 39 3.32 -7.72 12.46
CA HIS A 39 4.47 -7.04 13.06
C HIS A 39 4.06 -6.21 14.28
N ALA A 40 2.93 -5.49 14.20
CA ALA A 40 2.38 -4.74 15.32
C ALA A 40 1.96 -5.66 16.48
N LEU A 41 1.26 -6.76 16.17
CA LEU A 41 0.86 -7.76 17.16
C LEU A 41 2.08 -8.39 17.85
N LYS A 42 3.11 -8.74 17.08
CA LYS A 42 4.38 -9.28 17.61
C LYS A 42 5.04 -8.29 18.57
N SER A 43 5.10 -7.01 18.19
CA SER A 43 5.67 -5.95 19.02
C SER A 43 4.91 -5.77 20.33
N GLN A 44 3.57 -5.84 20.28
CA GLN A 44 2.72 -5.80 21.47
C GLN A 44 2.98 -7.01 22.40
N ARG A 45 3.06 -8.23 21.86
CA ARG A 45 3.32 -9.44 22.66
C ARG A 45 4.66 -9.42 23.37
N LEU A 46 5.68 -8.90 22.69
CA LEU A 46 7.00 -8.67 23.28
C LEU A 46 6.94 -7.66 24.43
N ALA A 47 6.22 -6.55 24.26
CA ALA A 47 6.04 -5.55 25.31
C ALA A 47 5.28 -6.12 26.52
N ASP A 48 4.29 -6.98 26.29
CA ASP A 48 3.49 -7.63 27.33
C ASP A 48 4.22 -8.82 28.02
N GLY A 49 5.46 -9.13 27.64
CA GLY A 49 6.22 -10.26 28.17
C GLY A 49 5.64 -11.64 27.80
N ASN A 50 4.71 -11.69 26.85
CA ASN A 50 4.02 -12.91 26.46
C ASN A 50 4.79 -13.60 25.32
N SER A 51 5.72 -14.47 25.68
CA SER A 51 6.57 -15.21 24.74
C SER A 51 5.89 -16.43 24.11
N LYS A 52 4.70 -16.82 24.62
CA LYS A 52 3.92 -17.90 24.02
C LYS A 52 3.50 -17.46 22.62
N ASP A 53 3.84 -18.27 21.64
CA ASP A 53 3.53 -18.07 20.20
C ASP A 53 4.43 -17.09 19.43
N LEU A 54 5.50 -16.54 20.02
CA LEU A 54 6.39 -15.61 19.31
C LEU A 54 7.09 -16.29 18.11
N GLN A 55 7.56 -17.53 18.28
CA GLN A 55 8.19 -18.29 17.20
C GLN A 55 7.22 -18.57 16.04
N SER A 56 5.97 -18.89 16.36
CA SER A 56 4.92 -19.09 15.35
C SER A 56 4.62 -17.80 14.59
N LEU A 57 4.60 -16.64 15.27
CA LEU A 57 4.44 -15.33 14.62
C LEU A 57 5.62 -15.00 13.70
N ILE A 58 6.86 -15.26 14.12
CA ILE A 58 8.05 -15.05 13.31
C ILE A 58 8.04 -15.94 12.07
N ALA A 59 7.69 -17.23 12.22
CA ALA A 59 7.58 -18.15 11.10
C ALA A 59 6.52 -17.69 10.08
N LEU A 60 5.39 -17.18 10.57
CA LEU A 60 4.31 -16.67 9.74
C LEU A 60 4.71 -15.39 8.98
N GLU A 61 5.36 -14.43 9.66
CA GLU A 61 5.87 -13.19 9.04
C GLU A 61 6.90 -13.51 7.95
N ASN A 62 7.86 -14.41 8.24
CA ASN A 62 8.84 -14.87 7.26
C ASN A 62 8.18 -15.53 6.04
N ARG A 63 7.11 -16.31 6.24
CA ARG A 63 6.37 -16.92 5.14
C ARG A 63 5.65 -15.89 4.29
N ILE A 64 5.07 -14.86 4.90
CA ILE A 64 4.41 -13.77 4.18
C ILE A 64 5.42 -12.98 3.35
N ASP A 65 6.60 -12.70 3.91
CA ASP A 65 7.68 -12.02 3.19
C ASP A 65 8.25 -12.86 2.05
N ASP A 66 8.30 -14.19 2.18
CA ASP A 66 8.65 -15.10 1.06
C ASP A 66 7.59 -15.07 -0.05
N LEU A 67 6.29 -15.03 0.31
CA LEU A 67 5.20 -14.91 -0.67
C LEU A 67 5.20 -13.58 -1.44
N ARG A 68 5.80 -12.51 -0.89
CA ARG A 68 6.02 -11.23 -1.58
C ARG A 68 6.73 -11.40 -2.92
N ASP A 69 7.61 -12.38 -3.04
CA ASP A 69 8.47 -12.60 -4.21
C ASP A 69 7.98 -13.80 -5.04
N ARG A 70 6.74 -14.24 -4.83
CA ARG A 70 6.13 -15.39 -5.53
C ARG A 70 4.89 -15.03 -6.33
N ALA A 71 4.63 -15.78 -7.40
CA ALA A 71 3.44 -15.68 -8.24
C ALA A 71 3.15 -17.02 -8.96
N PRO A 72 1.91 -17.26 -9.42
CA PRO A 72 0.69 -16.53 -9.11
C PRO A 72 0.21 -16.83 -7.69
N LEU A 73 -0.44 -15.87 -7.03
CA LEU A 73 -1.02 -16.07 -5.68
C LEU A 73 -2.45 -16.61 -5.78
N ASN A 74 -2.67 -17.69 -6.52
CA ASN A 74 -4.01 -18.20 -6.84
C ASN A 74 -4.64 -19.04 -5.70
N ALA A 75 -3.82 -19.72 -4.91
CA ALA A 75 -4.26 -20.60 -3.82
C ALA A 75 -4.95 -19.88 -2.65
N GLY A 76 -5.60 -20.66 -1.78
CA GLY A 76 -6.19 -20.16 -0.54
C GLY A 76 -5.12 -19.62 0.41
N LEU A 77 -5.45 -18.54 1.14
CA LEU A 77 -4.49 -17.88 2.05
C LEU A 77 -3.90 -18.86 3.08
N SER A 78 -4.72 -19.72 3.70
CA SER A 78 -4.22 -20.72 4.67
C SER A 78 -3.20 -21.68 4.04
N ASP A 79 -3.49 -22.20 2.85
CA ASP A 79 -2.61 -23.16 2.17
C ASP A 79 -1.25 -22.53 1.81
N LEU A 80 -1.26 -21.25 1.44
CA LEU A 80 -0.03 -20.49 1.19
C LEU A 80 0.77 -20.26 2.47
N LEU A 81 0.11 -19.83 3.55
CA LEU A 81 0.75 -19.53 4.84
C LEU A 81 1.28 -20.80 5.55
N GLU A 82 0.62 -21.94 5.35
CA GLU A 82 1.07 -23.22 5.89
C GLU A 82 2.10 -23.93 5.00
N GLY A 83 2.37 -23.39 3.81
CA GLY A 83 3.35 -23.99 2.89
C GLY A 83 2.84 -25.20 2.12
N ARG A 84 1.55 -25.55 2.24
CA ARG A 84 0.92 -26.64 1.50
C ARG A 84 0.91 -26.40 0.00
N GLN A 85 0.87 -25.12 -0.40
CA GLN A 85 1.11 -24.69 -1.77
C GLN A 85 2.15 -23.58 -1.78
N THR A 86 3.14 -23.72 -2.66
CA THR A 86 4.23 -22.75 -2.79
C THR A 86 4.31 -22.31 -4.25
N PRO A 87 3.87 -21.08 -4.57
CA PRO A 87 3.94 -20.57 -5.92
C PRO A 87 5.39 -20.37 -6.38
N GLU A 88 5.56 -20.22 -7.70
CA GLU A 88 6.87 -20.03 -8.31
C GLU A 88 7.49 -18.70 -7.89
N LYS A 89 8.82 -18.67 -7.90
CA LYS A 89 9.55 -17.42 -7.67
C LYS A 89 9.30 -16.49 -8.86
N SER A 90 8.83 -15.28 -8.59
CA SER A 90 8.58 -14.26 -9.61
C SER A 90 9.62 -13.18 -9.53
N LEU A 91 10.19 -12.81 -10.68
CA LEU A 91 11.11 -11.68 -10.78
C LEU A 91 10.32 -10.39 -10.97
N ARG A 92 10.05 -9.71 -9.86
CA ARG A 92 9.38 -8.40 -9.85
C ARG A 92 10.40 -7.28 -10.00
N VAL A 93 10.55 -6.77 -11.22
CA VAL A 93 11.50 -5.70 -11.53
C VAL A 93 10.76 -4.47 -12.01
N LEU A 94 11.05 -3.33 -11.37
CA LEU A 94 10.56 -2.04 -11.82
C LEU A 94 11.28 -1.60 -13.10
N PRO A 95 10.55 -1.15 -14.14
CA PRO A 95 11.19 -0.60 -15.33
C PRO A 95 12.07 0.61 -14.99
N ASN A 96 13.23 0.71 -15.64
CA ASN A 96 14.16 1.83 -15.40
C ASN A 96 13.51 3.21 -15.63
N ALA A 97 12.53 3.30 -16.52
CA ALA A 97 11.76 4.51 -16.79
C ALA A 97 11.01 5.05 -15.56
N VAL A 98 10.64 4.19 -14.60
CA VAL A 98 10.04 4.62 -13.32
C VAL A 98 11.03 5.52 -12.55
N PHE A 99 12.32 5.20 -12.63
CA PHE A 99 13.35 5.91 -11.88
C PHE A 99 13.67 7.31 -12.43
N ALA A 100 13.20 7.64 -13.64
CA ALA A 100 13.21 9.01 -14.15
C ALA A 100 12.21 9.92 -13.41
N CYS A 101 11.21 9.35 -12.72
CA CYS A 101 10.14 10.09 -12.06
C CYS A 101 10.10 9.90 -10.54
N ILE A 102 10.64 8.78 -10.04
CA ILE A 102 10.74 8.47 -8.62
C ILE A 102 12.18 8.02 -8.32
N PRO A 103 12.90 8.66 -7.39
CA PRO A 103 14.26 8.25 -7.06
C PRO A 103 14.32 6.77 -6.67
N LYS A 104 15.32 6.04 -7.18
CA LYS A 104 15.46 4.58 -7.02
C LYS A 104 15.49 4.17 -5.55
N GLU A 105 16.08 5.01 -4.71
CA GLU A 105 16.19 4.85 -3.27
C GLU A 105 14.82 4.72 -2.58
N LYS A 106 13.76 5.25 -3.19
CA LYS A 106 12.39 5.15 -2.66
C LYS A 106 11.83 3.74 -2.77
N PHE A 107 12.40 2.86 -3.59
CA PHE A 107 11.98 1.47 -3.76
C PHE A 107 13.06 0.46 -3.35
N THR A 108 14.32 0.87 -3.18
CA THR A 108 15.40 -0.03 -2.76
C THR A 108 15.63 -0.07 -1.25
N ARG A 109 14.95 0.77 -0.47
CA ARG A 109 15.01 0.68 0.99
C ARG A 109 14.41 -0.64 1.47
N GLN A 110 15.02 -1.22 2.50
CA GLN A 110 14.59 -2.50 3.08
C GLN A 110 13.16 -2.45 3.64
N ASP A 111 12.74 -1.31 4.21
CA ASP A 111 11.38 -1.08 4.70
C ASP A 111 10.35 -0.85 3.58
N ARG A 112 10.78 -0.90 2.31
CA ARG A 112 9.94 -0.59 1.14
C ARG A 112 9.88 -1.70 0.08
N LEU A 113 10.35 -2.88 0.42
CA LEU A 113 10.36 -4.02 -0.50
C LEU A 113 8.93 -4.42 -0.93
N TRP A 114 7.95 -4.28 -0.04
CA TRP A 114 6.54 -4.51 -0.37
C TRP A 114 6.02 -3.53 -1.41
N GLU A 115 6.33 -2.25 -1.26
CA GLU A 115 5.94 -1.20 -2.20
C GLU A 115 6.61 -1.37 -3.56
N ALA A 116 7.86 -1.85 -3.59
CA ALA A 116 8.55 -2.19 -4.83
C ALA A 116 7.89 -3.39 -5.54
N ALA A 117 7.57 -4.46 -4.80
CA ALA A 117 6.88 -5.63 -5.35
C ALA A 117 5.50 -5.27 -5.90
N LEU A 118 4.71 -4.48 -5.16
CA LEU A 118 3.40 -4.00 -5.60
C LEU A 118 3.50 -3.12 -6.84
N ALA A 119 4.45 -2.19 -6.88
CA ALA A 119 4.67 -1.32 -8.03
C ALA A 119 5.10 -2.09 -9.27
N ALA A 120 6.00 -3.06 -9.12
CA ALA A 120 6.43 -3.92 -10.22
C ALA A 120 5.27 -4.76 -10.76
N GLU A 121 4.54 -5.47 -9.89
CA GLU A 121 3.37 -6.25 -10.28
C GLU A 121 2.31 -5.37 -10.96
N GLY A 122 1.97 -4.23 -10.35
CA GLY A 122 0.94 -3.35 -10.90
C GLY A 122 1.32 -2.78 -12.26
N ILE A 123 2.58 -2.41 -12.46
CA ILE A 123 3.05 -1.92 -13.76
C ILE A 123 2.99 -3.01 -14.83
N THR A 124 3.35 -4.25 -14.50
CA THR A 124 3.20 -5.41 -15.39
C THR A 124 1.74 -5.62 -15.79
N GLU A 125 0.81 -5.41 -14.86
CA GLU A 125 -0.65 -5.47 -15.06
C GLU A 125 -1.24 -4.19 -15.72
N GLY A 126 -0.41 -3.26 -16.19
CA GLY A 126 -0.85 -2.04 -16.87
C GLY A 126 -1.33 -0.90 -15.94
N TRP A 127 -1.18 -1.03 -14.62
CA TRP A 127 -1.52 0.02 -13.65
C TRP A 127 -0.55 1.20 -13.73
N ARG A 128 -1.06 2.37 -13.38
CA ARG A 128 -0.33 3.64 -13.47
C ARG A 128 0.10 4.13 -12.10
N LEU A 129 1.29 4.70 -12.00
CA LEU A 129 1.75 5.37 -10.79
C LEU A 129 1.34 6.84 -10.80
N TRP A 130 0.71 7.26 -9.72
CA TRP A 130 0.25 8.62 -9.49
C TRP A 130 0.82 9.16 -8.18
N ARG A 131 0.91 10.49 -8.11
CA ARG A 131 1.18 11.24 -6.90
C ARG A 131 -0.06 12.01 -6.51
N LEU A 132 -0.54 11.82 -5.29
CA LEU A 132 -1.50 12.70 -4.64
C LEU A 132 -0.75 13.60 -3.67
N SER A 133 -0.86 14.92 -3.81
CA SER A 133 -0.34 15.88 -2.82
C SER A 133 -1.50 16.50 -2.07
N ALA A 134 -1.44 16.55 -0.74
CA ALA A 134 -2.51 17.12 0.08
C ALA A 134 -1.96 17.83 1.32
N CYS A 135 -2.72 18.80 1.82
CA CYS A 135 -2.49 19.45 3.11
C CYS A 135 -3.53 18.94 4.12
N ILE A 136 -3.05 18.39 5.23
CA ILE A 136 -3.87 17.72 6.24
C ILE A 136 -3.43 18.18 7.62
N ARG A 137 -4.35 18.34 8.55
CA ARG A 137 -3.98 18.51 9.96
C ARG A 137 -3.22 17.29 10.47
N LEU A 138 -2.06 17.51 11.09
CA LEU A 138 -1.14 16.46 11.53
C LEU A 138 -1.82 15.35 12.36
N PRO A 139 -2.73 15.64 13.32
CA PRO A 139 -3.41 14.58 14.09
C PRO A 139 -4.35 13.68 13.27
N MET A 140 -4.70 14.09 12.04
CA MET A 140 -5.66 13.39 11.18
C MET A 140 -5.00 12.61 10.04
N VAL A 141 -3.67 12.67 9.91
CA VAL A 141 -2.94 12.06 8.78
C VAL A 141 -3.17 10.56 8.68
N GLU A 142 -3.16 9.85 9.80
CA GLU A 142 -3.39 8.39 9.82
C GLU A 142 -4.82 8.05 9.40
N LYS A 143 -5.83 8.76 9.93
CA LYS A 143 -7.24 8.58 9.57
C LYS A 143 -7.47 8.89 8.09
N TRP A 144 -6.83 9.94 7.58
CA TRP A 144 -6.90 10.30 6.18
C TRP A 144 -6.24 9.25 5.28
N HIS A 145 -5.09 8.69 5.67
CA HIS A 145 -4.44 7.60 4.94
C HIS A 145 -5.30 6.33 4.92
N ALA A 146 -5.92 5.98 6.05
CA ALA A 146 -6.86 4.86 6.13
C ALA A 146 -8.06 5.07 5.20
N ARG A 147 -8.64 6.28 5.19
CA ARG A 147 -9.74 6.64 4.30
C ARG A 147 -9.34 6.59 2.82
N LEU A 148 -8.16 7.10 2.48
CA LEU A 148 -7.63 7.00 1.11
C LEU A 148 -7.54 5.54 0.64
N LYS A 149 -7.06 4.66 1.51
CA LYS A 149 -6.94 3.23 1.19
C LYS A 149 -8.32 2.60 0.97
N GLU A 150 -9.29 2.92 1.82
CA GLU A 150 -10.67 2.44 1.70
C GLU A 150 -11.33 2.90 0.39
N ASP A 151 -11.32 4.21 0.14
CA ASP A 151 -12.01 4.80 -1.02
C ASP A 151 -11.37 4.43 -2.37
N LEU A 152 -10.06 4.11 -2.37
CA LEU A 152 -9.38 3.63 -3.58
C LEU A 152 -9.58 2.15 -3.83
N TRP A 153 -9.85 1.34 -2.80
CA TRP A 153 -9.96 -0.11 -2.95
C TRP A 153 -11.17 -0.51 -3.80
N ALA A 154 -11.11 -1.51 -4.69
CA ALA A 154 -9.96 -2.33 -5.13
C ALA A 154 -9.31 -1.78 -6.42
N LYS A 155 -9.46 -0.49 -6.70
CA LYS A 155 -9.04 0.16 -7.96
C LYS A 155 -7.78 1.02 -7.82
N GLY A 156 -7.29 1.15 -6.60
CA GLY A 156 -6.08 1.88 -6.27
C GLY A 156 -5.44 1.35 -5.00
N ILE A 157 -4.10 1.41 -4.97
CA ILE A 157 -3.29 0.92 -3.86
C ILE A 157 -2.32 2.05 -3.48
N PRO A 158 -2.50 2.70 -2.32
CA PRO A 158 -1.48 3.55 -1.75
C PRO A 158 -0.22 2.72 -1.46
N LEU A 159 0.93 3.18 -1.94
CA LEU A 159 2.22 2.52 -1.69
C LEU A 159 2.85 3.11 -0.44
N PHE A 160 3.21 4.40 -0.48
CA PHE A 160 3.82 5.10 0.63
C PHE A 160 3.44 6.58 0.61
N ALA A 161 3.54 7.21 1.78
CA ALA A 161 3.37 8.64 1.96
C ALA A 161 4.67 9.28 2.44
N GLU A 162 4.93 10.52 2.03
CA GLU A 162 6.11 11.29 2.44
C GLU A 162 5.77 12.75 2.67
N ALA A 163 6.49 13.39 3.59
CA ALA A 163 6.37 14.82 3.80
C ALA A 163 6.97 15.57 2.59
N VAL A 164 6.32 16.66 2.19
CA VAL A 164 6.87 17.61 1.23
C VAL A 164 8.10 18.29 1.85
N PRO A 165 9.24 18.38 1.14
CA PRO A 165 10.43 19.09 1.63
C PRO A 165 10.12 20.53 2.01
N ALA A 166 10.81 21.06 3.02
CA ALA A 166 10.53 22.39 3.57
C ALA A 166 10.60 23.49 2.50
N GLU A 167 11.53 23.41 1.55
CA GLU A 167 11.65 24.41 0.47
C GLU A 167 10.44 24.42 -0.49
N GLN A 168 9.65 23.34 -0.50
CA GLN A 168 8.50 23.17 -1.39
C GLN A 168 7.16 23.33 -0.67
N LYS A 169 7.18 23.58 0.66
CA LYS A 169 5.96 23.80 1.44
C LYS A 169 5.42 25.20 1.19
N PRO A 170 4.10 25.35 0.97
CA PRO A 170 3.44 26.64 1.06
C PRO A 170 3.72 27.30 2.42
N ARG A 171 3.99 28.61 2.43
CA ARG A 171 4.15 29.37 3.66
C ARG A 171 2.77 29.60 4.28
N THR A 172 2.37 28.73 5.21
CA THR A 172 1.07 28.85 5.91
C THR A 172 1.19 29.40 7.33
N GLY A 173 2.38 29.34 7.94
CA GLY A 173 2.58 29.77 9.34
C GLY A 173 1.96 28.84 10.40
N ASP A 174 1.19 27.83 9.99
CA ASP A 174 0.51 26.89 10.88
C ASP A 174 1.33 25.58 11.02
N PRO A 175 1.95 25.32 12.18
CA PRO A 175 2.73 24.11 12.42
C PRO A 175 1.88 22.84 12.56
N SER A 176 0.56 22.97 12.71
CA SER A 176 -0.36 21.84 12.79
C SER A 176 -0.66 21.23 11.42
N LEU A 177 -0.23 21.86 10.33
CA LEU A 177 -0.44 21.39 8.97
C LEU A 177 0.71 20.50 8.49
N TRP A 178 0.34 19.33 7.98
CA TRP A 178 1.23 18.42 7.31
C TRP A 178 0.96 18.40 5.81
N PHE A 179 2.02 18.67 5.05
CA PHE A 179 2.02 18.61 3.59
C PHE A 179 2.56 17.26 3.17
N GLY A 180 1.66 16.39 2.69
CA GLY A 180 1.99 15.03 2.31
C GLY A 180 1.98 14.81 0.80
N ARG A 181 2.73 13.79 0.36
CA ARG A 181 2.70 13.20 -0.97
C ARG A 181 2.50 11.71 -0.85
N TRP A 182 1.45 11.16 -1.46
CA TRP A 182 1.21 9.73 -1.56
C TRP A 182 1.58 9.28 -2.96
N THR A 183 2.38 8.23 -3.03
CA THR A 183 2.55 7.47 -4.27
C THR A 183 1.49 6.38 -4.29
N VAL A 184 0.71 6.33 -5.36
CA VAL A 184 -0.48 5.50 -5.48
C VAL A 184 -0.44 4.77 -6.83
N LEU A 185 -0.72 3.47 -6.84
CA LEU A 185 -1.05 2.74 -8.06
C LEU A 185 -2.54 2.89 -8.33
N LEU A 186 -2.93 3.21 -9.56
CA LEU A 186 -4.33 3.25 -9.99
C LEU A 186 -4.55 2.35 -11.21
N HIS A 187 -5.69 1.67 -11.21
CA HIS A 187 -6.11 0.77 -12.28
C HIS A 187 -6.20 1.52 -13.63
N PRO A 188 -5.82 0.88 -14.77
CA PRO A 188 -5.74 1.54 -16.08
C PRO A 188 -7.06 2.14 -16.58
N SER A 189 -8.21 1.66 -16.09
CA SER A 189 -9.54 2.24 -16.37
C SER A 189 -9.64 3.72 -16.00
N PHE A 190 -8.83 4.20 -15.06
CA PHE A 190 -8.75 5.60 -14.68
C PHE A 190 -7.70 6.32 -15.54
N LYS A 191 -8.16 7.02 -16.57
CA LYS A 191 -7.32 7.94 -17.36
C LYS A 191 -6.95 9.18 -16.54
N LYS A 192 -7.86 9.62 -15.66
CA LYS A 192 -7.66 10.78 -14.79
C LYS A 192 -8.23 10.50 -13.38
N PRO A 193 -7.55 10.86 -12.28
CA PRO A 193 -7.99 10.51 -10.94
C PRO A 193 -9.32 11.13 -10.50
N PHE A 194 -9.77 12.23 -11.11
CA PHE A 194 -11.10 12.78 -10.82
C PHE A 194 -12.24 11.83 -11.18
N GLN A 195 -11.99 10.84 -12.05
CA GLN A 195 -12.96 9.79 -12.36
C GLN A 195 -13.24 8.87 -11.16
N LEU A 196 -12.42 8.93 -10.10
CA LEU A 196 -12.68 8.25 -8.83
C LEU A 196 -13.76 8.94 -7.99
N GLN A 197 -14.19 10.17 -8.37
CA GLN A 197 -15.23 10.94 -7.66
C GLN A 197 -14.97 11.06 -6.14
N LEU A 198 -13.70 11.18 -5.74
CA LEU A 198 -13.34 11.32 -4.33
C LEU A 198 -13.72 12.72 -3.83
N ASP A 199 -14.62 12.75 -2.85
CA ASP A 199 -14.95 13.98 -2.14
C ASP A 199 -14.01 14.18 -0.96
N PHE A 200 -12.86 14.82 -1.20
CA PHE A 200 -11.91 15.13 -0.12
C PHE A 200 -12.45 16.13 0.91
N SER A 201 -13.53 16.86 0.60
CA SER A 201 -14.07 17.88 1.51
C SER A 201 -14.70 17.27 2.76
N SER A 202 -15.21 16.04 2.65
CA SER A 202 -15.75 15.27 3.77
C SER A 202 -14.69 14.47 4.53
N TRP A 203 -13.42 14.52 4.12
CA TRP A 203 -12.37 13.69 4.73
C TRP A 203 -11.80 14.29 6.02
N PRO A 204 -11.38 13.45 6.99
CA PRO A 204 -10.85 13.90 8.28
C PRO A 204 -9.65 14.84 8.13
N GLY A 205 -9.71 16.01 8.79
CA GLY A 205 -8.60 16.94 8.86
C GLY A 205 -8.20 17.58 7.53
N HIS A 206 -9.05 17.46 6.50
CA HIS A 206 -8.83 18.14 5.23
C HIS A 206 -8.87 19.65 5.45
N TYR A 207 -7.82 20.34 4.99
CA TYR A 207 -7.75 21.79 5.04
C TYR A 207 -8.02 22.38 3.66
N VAL A 208 -9.08 23.18 3.57
CA VAL A 208 -9.52 23.82 2.33
C VAL A 208 -8.96 25.23 2.27
N GLY A 209 -7.95 25.42 1.41
CA GLY A 209 -7.51 26.72 0.92
C GLY A 209 -7.42 26.66 -0.61
N LYS A 210 -7.57 27.80 -1.31
CA LYS A 210 -7.57 27.84 -2.80
C LYS A 210 -6.34 27.15 -3.42
N ASP A 211 -5.19 27.23 -2.75
CA ASP A 211 -3.93 26.61 -3.20
C ASP A 211 -3.60 25.26 -2.54
N LEU A 212 -4.42 24.84 -1.56
CA LEU A 212 -4.16 23.70 -0.66
C LEU A 212 -5.03 22.47 -0.99
N GLN A 213 -5.80 22.56 -2.08
CA GLN A 213 -6.60 21.44 -2.59
C GLN A 213 -5.73 20.22 -2.95
N PRO A 214 -6.25 18.99 -2.81
CA PRO A 214 -5.52 17.80 -3.18
C PRO A 214 -5.23 17.79 -4.68
N LYS A 215 -3.97 17.56 -5.04
CA LYS A 215 -3.50 17.60 -6.44
C LYS A 215 -2.95 16.26 -6.86
N TRP A 216 -3.48 15.75 -7.97
CA TRP A 216 -3.00 14.54 -8.61
C TRP A 216 -2.00 14.85 -9.71
N ARG A 217 -0.94 14.06 -9.81
CA ARG A 217 0.04 14.10 -10.90
C ARG A 217 0.37 12.70 -11.34
N LEU A 218 0.28 12.43 -12.64
CA LEU A 218 0.77 11.17 -13.21
C LEU A 218 2.30 11.14 -13.08
N LEU A 219 2.83 10.06 -12.53
CA LEU A 219 4.27 9.84 -12.44
C LEU A 219 4.74 8.91 -13.54
N PHE A 220 4.02 7.81 -13.77
CA PHE A 220 4.40 6.81 -14.75
C PHE A 220 3.17 6.07 -15.28
N SER A 221 3.15 5.81 -16.59
CA SER A 221 2.20 4.91 -17.23
C SER A 221 2.99 3.89 -18.04
N PRO A 222 2.72 2.57 -17.89
CA PRO A 222 3.30 1.58 -18.78
C PRO A 222 2.82 1.82 -20.23
N PRO A 223 3.59 1.37 -21.23
CA PRO A 223 3.11 1.31 -22.60
C PRO A 223 1.87 0.40 -22.68
N PRO A 224 0.94 0.66 -23.63
CA PRO A 224 -0.19 -0.24 -23.84
C PRO A 224 0.32 -1.63 -24.24
N THR A 225 -0.21 -2.66 -23.59
CA THR A 225 0.01 -4.08 -23.93
C THR A 225 -0.84 -4.51 -25.10
#